data_AF-A0A7V3VXS8-F1
#
_entry.id   AF-A0A7V3VXS8-F1
#
_cell.length_a   1.000
_cell.length_b   1.000
_cell.length_c   1.000
_cell.angle_alpha   90.00
_cell.angle_beta   90.00
_cell.angle_gamma   90.00
#
_symmetry.space_group_name_H-M   'P 1'
#
loop_
_entity.id
_entity.type
_entity.pdbx_description
1 polymer ?
#
loop_
_entity_poly.entity_id
_entity_poly.type
_entity_poly.pdbx_seq_one_letter_code
_entity_poly.pdbx_strand_id
1 'polypeptide(L)'
;MAFTSFHLYFDDVEVGQEWESLGRTITETDIVNFAGLSGDFNPIHIDHEFAASTPFRRPIAHGLLVFSIASGLGLYSPPMRTLAFLGIREWYFRGPVFIGDTLRAVSKILSKEIRGRGRRGEITWQRQIINQERKVVQEGITITLVEGRAATGLSAAPAEGEKVKAGADMANAPPPRADGDAQ
;
A
#
# COMPACT_ATOMS: atom_id res chain seq x y z
N MET A 1 -9.21 -1.40 -14.62
CA MET A 1 -8.23 -0.57 -15.36
C MET A 1 -6.91 -1.32 -15.39
N ALA A 2 -6.24 -1.40 -16.54
CA ALA A 2 -4.92 -2.03 -16.64
C ALA A 2 -3.82 -0.97 -16.52
N PHE A 3 -2.66 -1.34 -15.97
CA PHE A 3 -1.49 -0.45 -15.97
C PHE A 3 -1.03 -0.20 -17.41
N THR A 4 -0.80 1.06 -17.75
CA THR A 4 -0.31 1.51 -19.06
C THR A 4 1.17 1.92 -18.98
N SER A 5 1.75 2.30 -20.12
CA SER A 5 3.13 2.82 -20.21
C SER A 5 3.37 4.11 -19.43
N PHE A 6 2.31 4.84 -19.05
CA PHE A 6 2.41 6.07 -18.27
C PHE A 6 2.65 5.84 -16.76
N HIS A 7 2.53 4.60 -16.28
CA HIS A 7 2.73 4.30 -14.86
C HIS A 7 4.22 4.06 -14.56
N LEU A 8 4.70 4.74 -13.52
CA LEU A 8 6.07 4.65 -13.02
C LEU A 8 6.28 3.35 -12.24
N TYR A 9 7.47 2.78 -12.42
CA TYR A 9 7.98 1.66 -11.64
C TYR A 9 8.71 2.17 -10.40
N PHE A 10 9.02 1.26 -9.48
CA PHE A 10 9.85 1.53 -8.31
C PHE A 10 11.18 2.21 -8.69
N ASP A 11 11.77 1.82 -9.82
CA ASP A 11 13.06 2.29 -10.31
C ASP A 11 13.01 3.69 -10.91
N ASP A 12 11.82 4.18 -11.26
CA ASP A 12 11.65 5.45 -11.97
C ASP A 12 11.52 6.67 -11.03
N VAL A 13 11.52 6.46 -9.71
CA VAL A 13 11.32 7.51 -8.69
C VAL A 13 12.46 7.54 -7.69
N GLU A 14 12.70 8.68 -7.06
CA GLU A 14 13.79 8.88 -6.10
C GLU A 14 13.30 9.43 -4.76
N VAL A 15 14.06 9.15 -3.70
CA VAL A 15 13.78 9.71 -2.36
C VAL A 15 13.84 11.23 -2.42
N GLY A 16 12.88 11.88 -1.75
CA GLY A 16 12.76 13.33 -1.70
C GLY A 16 11.88 13.94 -2.78
N GLN A 17 11.54 13.19 -3.84
CA GLN A 17 10.58 13.67 -4.85
C GLN A 17 9.19 13.85 -4.26
N GLU A 18 8.47 14.86 -4.77
CA GLU A 18 7.17 15.29 -4.28
C GLU A 18 6.21 15.61 -5.44
N TRP A 19 4.93 15.30 -5.23
CA TRP A 19 3.85 15.58 -6.17
C TRP A 19 2.63 16.12 -5.44
N GLU A 20 1.91 17.02 -6.11
CA GLU A 20 0.58 17.48 -5.69
C GLU A 20 -0.47 17.01 -6.71
N SER A 21 -1.60 16.51 -6.22
CA SER A 21 -2.69 16.05 -7.06
C SER A 21 -3.54 17.19 -7.62
N LEU A 22 -4.41 16.83 -8.57
CA LEU A 22 -5.57 17.68 -8.89
C LEU A 22 -6.45 17.90 -7.66
N GLY A 23 -7.27 18.96 -7.72
CA GLY A 23 -8.22 19.30 -6.67
C GLY A 23 -9.55 18.58 -6.85
N ARG A 24 -10.18 18.19 -5.75
CA ARG A 24 -11.56 17.70 -5.73
C ARG A 24 -12.36 18.37 -4.62
N THR A 25 -13.47 19.01 -4.99
CA THR A 25 -14.41 19.63 -4.05
C THR A 25 -15.27 18.57 -3.37
N ILE A 26 -15.40 18.65 -2.05
CA ILE A 26 -16.27 17.81 -1.24
C ILE A 26 -17.69 18.32 -1.33
N THR A 27 -18.61 17.42 -1.61
CA THR A 27 -20.04 17.70 -1.70
C THR A 27 -20.81 16.96 -0.61
N GLU A 28 -22.04 17.38 -0.34
CA GLU A 28 -22.94 16.65 0.56
C GLU A 28 -23.16 15.20 0.07
N THR A 29 -23.26 15.00 -1.24
CA THR A 29 -23.40 13.68 -1.87
C THR A 29 -22.25 12.75 -1.50
N ASP A 30 -21.02 13.26 -1.37
CA ASP A 30 -19.88 12.44 -0.93
C ASP A 30 -20.08 11.91 0.49
N ILE A 31 -20.58 12.78 1.39
CA ILE A 31 -20.82 12.45 2.79
C ILE A 31 -21.95 11.44 2.92
N VAL A 32 -23.07 11.68 2.24
CA VAL A 32 -24.23 10.77 2.24
C VAL A 32 -23.87 9.41 1.67
N ASN A 33 -23.17 9.38 0.53
CA ASN A 33 -22.76 8.11 -0.09
C ASN A 33 -21.74 7.37 0.78
N PHE A 34 -20.81 8.07 1.42
CA PHE A 34 -19.85 7.42 2.31
C PHE A 34 -20.52 6.88 3.58
N ALA A 35 -21.48 7.61 4.15
CA ALA A 35 -22.30 7.10 5.25
C ALA A 35 -23.04 5.82 4.84
N GLY A 36 -23.66 5.81 3.65
CA GLY A 36 -24.31 4.62 3.09
C GLY A 36 -23.36 3.45 2.83
N LEU A 37 -22.16 3.72 2.31
CA LEU A 37 -21.15 2.70 2.01
C LEU A 37 -20.51 2.11 3.28
N SER A 38 -20.14 2.97 4.23
CA SER A 38 -19.41 2.59 5.44
C SER A 38 -20.33 2.14 6.58
N GLY A 39 -21.60 2.54 6.56
CA GLY A 39 -22.55 2.42 7.66
C GLY A 39 -22.40 3.52 8.74
N ASP A 40 -21.46 4.46 8.59
CA ASP A 40 -21.25 5.54 9.56
C ASP A 40 -22.24 6.69 9.34
N PHE A 41 -23.39 6.58 9.98
CA PHE A 41 -24.42 7.61 10.06
C PHE A 41 -24.32 8.45 11.34
N ASN A 42 -23.12 8.64 11.90
CA ASN A 42 -22.95 9.53 13.04
C ASN A 42 -23.56 10.92 12.74
N PRO A 43 -24.43 11.47 13.61
CA PRO A 43 -25.16 12.69 13.33
C PRO A 43 -24.25 13.90 13.07
N ILE A 44 -22.99 13.88 13.52
CA ILE A 44 -22.01 14.93 13.19
C ILE A 44 -21.75 15.10 11.68
N HIS A 45 -22.03 14.05 10.89
CA HIS A 45 -21.82 14.01 9.45
C HIS A 45 -23.11 14.25 8.65
N ILE A 46 -24.28 13.93 9.21
CA ILE A 46 -25.53 13.84 8.43
C ILE A 46 -26.69 14.69 8.96
N ASP A 47 -26.65 15.11 10.22
CA ASP A 47 -27.74 15.82 10.88
C ASP A 47 -27.35 17.28 11.10
N HIS A 48 -28.01 18.18 10.37
CA HIS A 48 -27.76 19.61 10.44
C HIS A 48 -28.13 20.23 11.80
N GLU A 49 -29.22 19.78 12.42
CA GLU A 49 -29.69 20.29 13.71
C GLU A 49 -28.75 19.85 14.83
N PHE A 50 -28.36 18.57 14.84
CA PHE A 50 -27.34 18.08 15.75
C PHE A 50 -26.02 18.83 15.56
N ALA A 51 -25.53 18.93 14.31
CA ALA A 51 -24.25 19.57 14.02
C ALA A 51 -24.22 21.06 14.41
N ALA A 52 -25.35 21.77 14.31
CA ALA A 52 -25.49 23.17 14.74
C ALA A 52 -25.24 23.38 16.25
N SER A 53 -25.47 22.34 17.06
CA SER A 53 -25.19 22.34 18.51
C SER A 53 -23.71 22.10 18.85
N THR A 54 -22.91 21.66 17.88
CA THR A 54 -21.48 21.33 18.08
C THR A 54 -20.57 22.50 17.74
N PRO A 55 -19.27 22.49 18.13
CA PRO A 55 -18.32 23.53 17.75
C PRO A 55 -18.16 23.76 16.23
N PHE A 56 -18.49 22.75 15.40
CA PHE A 56 -18.40 22.86 13.95
C PHE A 56 -19.57 23.62 13.32
N ARG A 57 -20.70 23.73 14.04
CA ARG A 57 -21.93 24.46 13.64
C ARG A 57 -22.64 23.99 12.38
N ARG A 58 -22.10 22.99 11.69
CA ARG A 58 -22.65 22.36 10.48
C ARG A 58 -21.98 21.01 10.27
N PRO A 59 -22.56 20.11 9.45
CA PRO A 59 -21.97 18.81 9.20
C PRO A 59 -20.55 18.90 8.62
N ILE A 60 -19.70 17.97 9.04
CA ILE A 60 -18.33 17.82 8.53
C ILE A 60 -18.21 16.49 7.79
N ALA A 61 -17.31 16.40 6.82
CA ALA A 61 -17.03 15.14 6.13
C ALA A 61 -16.37 14.13 7.07
N HIS A 62 -16.63 12.84 6.87
CA HIS A 62 -15.95 11.76 7.60
C HIS A 62 -14.44 11.84 7.38
N GLY A 63 -13.66 11.63 8.44
CA GLY A 63 -12.21 11.57 8.31
C GLY A 63 -11.76 10.49 7.31
N LEU A 64 -12.39 9.31 7.36
CA LEU A 64 -12.07 8.19 6.45
C LEU A 64 -12.55 8.43 5.02
N LEU A 65 -13.63 9.22 4.81
CA LEU A 65 -14.02 9.69 3.48
C LEU A 65 -12.90 10.53 2.87
N VAL A 66 -12.44 11.53 3.61
CA VAL A 66 -11.35 12.42 3.17
C VAL A 66 -10.08 11.63 2.82
N PHE A 67 -9.68 10.66 3.65
CA PHE A 67 -8.56 9.76 3.36
C PHE A 67 -8.78 8.94 2.09
N SER A 68 -9.98 8.36 1.93
CA SER A 68 -10.33 7.54 0.75
C SER A 68 -10.27 8.36 -0.54
N ILE A 69 -10.75 9.62 -0.50
CA ILE A 69 -10.67 10.55 -1.62
C ILE A 69 -9.21 10.87 -1.96
N ALA A 70 -8.39 11.19 -0.97
CA ALA A 70 -6.98 11.49 -1.18
C ALA A 70 -6.19 10.28 -1.72
N SER A 71 -6.56 9.07 -1.31
CA SER A 71 -6.00 7.83 -1.90
C SER A 71 -6.28 7.76 -3.40
N GLY A 72 -7.52 8.04 -3.83
CA GLY A 72 -7.90 8.12 -5.24
C GLY A 72 -7.20 9.25 -6.01
N LEU A 73 -7.07 10.43 -5.41
CA LEU A 73 -6.32 11.55 -6.00
C LEU A 73 -4.83 11.21 -6.19
N GLY A 74 -4.23 10.54 -5.20
CA GLY A 74 -2.84 10.14 -5.24
C GLY A 74 -2.52 9.05 -6.27
N LEU A 75 -3.53 8.34 -6.79
CA LEU A 75 -3.35 7.34 -7.86
C LEU A 75 -2.77 7.95 -9.14
N TYR A 76 -2.94 9.25 -9.36
CA TYR A 76 -2.48 9.95 -10.56
C TYR A 76 -1.32 10.91 -10.28
N SER A 77 -0.76 10.91 -9.07
CA SER A 77 0.20 11.94 -8.64
C SER A 77 1.24 11.39 -7.64
N PRO A 78 2.21 10.61 -8.14
CA PRO A 78 2.37 10.15 -9.52
C PRO A 78 1.63 8.82 -9.79
N PRO A 79 1.32 8.49 -11.06
CA PRO A 79 0.75 7.19 -11.40
C PRO A 79 1.78 6.09 -11.22
N MET A 80 1.74 5.39 -10.09
CA MET A 80 2.65 4.29 -9.77
C MET A 80 2.05 2.93 -10.14
N ARG A 81 2.90 1.97 -10.50
CA ARG A 81 2.52 0.55 -10.63
C ARG A 81 2.41 -0.13 -9.26
N THR A 82 1.54 0.40 -8.42
CA THR A 82 1.31 -0.06 -7.05
C THR A 82 0.64 -1.43 -7.06
N LEU A 83 1.34 -2.42 -6.50
CA LEU A 83 0.87 -3.80 -6.35
C LEU A 83 0.03 -3.98 -5.09
N ALA A 84 0.38 -3.28 -4.01
CA ALA A 84 -0.32 -3.38 -2.74
C ALA A 84 -0.16 -2.11 -1.90
N PHE A 85 -1.21 -1.79 -1.14
CA PHE A 85 -1.16 -0.81 -0.06
C PHE A 85 -0.84 -1.58 1.24
N LEU A 86 0.37 -1.41 1.77
CA LEU A 86 0.90 -2.25 2.84
C LEU A 86 0.63 -1.73 4.24
N GLY A 87 0.48 -0.40 4.41
CA GLY A 87 0.27 0.13 5.74
C GLY A 87 0.03 1.63 5.77
N ILE A 88 -0.59 2.03 6.88
CA ILE A 88 -0.80 3.42 7.30
C ILE A 88 -0.13 3.54 8.66
N ARG A 89 0.67 4.59 8.85
CA ARG A 89 1.33 4.89 10.13
C ARG A 89 1.17 6.37 10.43
N GLU A 90 1.12 6.71 11.71
CA GLU A 90 1.17 8.10 12.17
C GLU A 90 0.16 9.01 11.44
N TRP A 91 -1.08 8.53 11.29
CA TRP A 91 -2.12 9.28 10.58
C TRP A 91 -2.87 10.18 11.56
N TYR A 92 -2.90 11.48 11.26
CA TYR A 92 -3.49 12.50 12.12
C TYR A 92 -4.57 13.29 11.39
N PHE A 93 -5.69 13.51 12.07
CA PHE A 93 -6.78 14.38 11.64
C PHE A 93 -6.55 15.77 12.23
N ARG A 94 -6.09 16.70 11.40
CA ARG A 94 -5.62 18.03 11.83
C ARG A 94 -6.72 19.08 11.86
N GLY A 95 -7.76 18.91 11.05
CA GLY A 95 -8.88 19.84 11.02
C GLY A 95 -10.13 19.24 10.35
N PRO A 96 -11.31 19.85 10.59
CA PRO A 96 -12.53 19.45 9.91
C PRO A 96 -12.45 19.79 8.42
N VAL A 97 -13.16 19.00 7.61
CA VAL A 97 -13.41 19.29 6.20
C VAL A 97 -14.90 19.51 6.03
N PHE A 98 -15.27 20.61 5.41
CA PHE A 98 -16.67 20.98 5.18
C PHE A 98 -17.10 20.73 3.75
N ILE A 99 -18.42 20.65 3.53
CA ILE A 99 -19.00 20.75 2.19
C ILE A 99 -18.52 22.04 1.53
N GLY A 100 -18.04 21.94 0.30
CA GLY A 100 -17.45 23.04 -0.47
C GLY A 100 -15.92 23.14 -0.37
N ASP A 101 -15.27 22.48 0.59
CA ASP A 101 -13.81 22.44 0.65
C ASP A 101 -13.24 21.66 -0.54
N THR A 102 -12.15 22.16 -1.11
CA THR A 102 -11.46 21.50 -2.23
C THR A 102 -10.15 20.90 -1.76
N LEU A 103 -10.05 19.58 -1.83
CA LEU A 103 -8.92 18.83 -1.32
C LEU A 103 -7.90 18.51 -2.42
N ARG A 104 -6.62 18.50 -2.03
CA ARG A 104 -5.49 17.98 -2.81
C ARG A 104 -4.64 17.07 -1.94
N ALA A 105 -4.02 16.08 -2.54
CA ALA A 105 -3.05 15.20 -1.90
C ALA A 105 -1.64 15.62 -2.29
N VAL A 106 -0.79 15.92 -1.32
CA VAL A 106 0.65 16.14 -1.47
C VAL A 106 1.36 14.89 -0.99
N SER A 107 2.28 14.39 -1.80
CA SER A 107 2.92 13.08 -1.59
C SER A 107 4.41 13.18 -1.81
N LYS A 108 5.19 12.84 -0.78
CA LYS A 108 6.65 12.86 -0.84
C LYS A 108 7.24 11.50 -0.51
N ILE A 109 8.23 11.06 -1.27
CA ILE A 109 8.93 9.81 -0.98
C ILE A 109 9.94 10.04 0.15
N LEU A 110 9.76 9.34 1.26
CA LEU A 110 10.69 9.37 2.40
C LEU A 110 11.77 8.31 2.31
N SER A 111 11.41 7.11 1.84
CA SER A 111 12.36 6.01 1.69
C SER A 111 11.88 4.99 0.66
N LYS A 112 12.85 4.21 0.17
CA LYS A 112 12.66 3.13 -0.79
C LYS A 112 13.45 1.92 -0.33
N GLU A 113 12.84 0.73 -0.36
CA GLU A 113 13.53 -0.52 -0.06
C GLU A 113 13.28 -1.56 -1.16
N ILE A 114 14.36 -2.10 -1.74
CA ILE A 114 14.27 -3.14 -2.76
C ILE A 114 13.79 -4.45 -2.14
N ARG A 115 12.84 -5.13 -2.80
CA ARG A 115 12.30 -6.43 -2.37
C ARG A 115 12.34 -7.42 -3.53
N GLY A 116 12.25 -8.71 -3.21
CA GLY A 116 12.08 -9.77 -4.22
C GLY A 116 13.13 -9.75 -5.34
N ARG A 117 14.40 -9.51 -4.99
CA ARG A 117 15.54 -9.44 -5.93
C ARG A 117 15.36 -8.38 -7.05
N GLY A 118 14.80 -7.22 -6.72
CA GLY A 118 14.64 -6.11 -7.68
C GLY A 118 13.35 -6.15 -8.50
N ARG A 119 12.52 -7.19 -8.35
CA ARG A 119 11.23 -7.28 -9.06
C ARG A 119 10.16 -6.34 -8.52
N ARG A 120 10.35 -5.81 -7.31
CA ARG A 120 9.45 -4.90 -6.61
C ARG A 120 10.19 -4.14 -5.54
N GLY A 121 9.59 -3.08 -5.02
CA GLY A 121 10.13 -2.36 -3.89
C GLY A 121 9.05 -1.74 -3.04
N GLU A 122 9.37 -1.54 -1.78
CA GLU A 122 8.53 -0.83 -0.82
C GLU A 122 8.87 0.66 -0.88
N ILE A 123 7.84 1.50 -0.97
CA ILE A 123 7.99 2.96 -0.91
C ILE A 123 7.24 3.47 0.30
N THR A 124 7.93 4.23 1.14
CA THR A 124 7.34 4.97 2.25
C THR A 124 7.06 6.40 1.80
N TRP A 125 5.81 6.81 1.93
CA TRP A 125 5.33 8.12 1.52
C TRP A 125 4.95 8.95 2.75
N GLN A 126 5.38 10.20 2.78
CA GLN A 126 4.69 11.23 3.55
C GLN A 126 3.52 11.72 2.73
N ARG A 127 2.33 11.80 3.35
CA ARG A 127 1.11 12.26 2.71
C ARG A 127 0.54 13.41 3.51
N GLN A 128 0.16 14.47 2.82
CA GLN A 128 -0.64 15.55 3.38
C GLN A 128 -1.89 15.75 2.51
N ILE A 129 -3.02 15.92 3.15
CA ILE A 129 -4.26 16.35 2.52
C ILE A 129 -4.43 17.81 2.87
N ILE A 130 -4.47 18.66 1.85
CA ILE A 130 -4.61 20.11 2.01
C ILE A 130 -5.94 20.59 1.41
N ASN A 131 -6.50 21.65 1.98
CA ASN A 131 -7.67 22.32 1.40
C ASN A 131 -7.28 23.47 0.45
N GLN A 132 -8.27 24.20 -0.05
CA GLN A 132 -8.10 25.36 -0.94
C GLN A 132 -7.28 26.50 -0.33
N GLU A 133 -7.19 26.57 1.01
CA GLU A 133 -6.40 27.56 1.75
C GLU A 133 -4.99 27.05 2.08
N ARG A 134 -4.57 25.91 1.51
CA ARG A 134 -3.28 25.25 1.79
C ARG A 134 -3.12 24.77 3.24
N LYS A 135 -4.21 24.71 4.01
CA LYS A 135 -4.20 24.14 5.37
C LYS A 135 -4.19 22.62 5.29
N VAL A 136 -3.30 21.99 6.05
CA VAL A 136 -3.25 20.53 6.20
C VAL A 136 -4.45 20.10 7.06
N VAL A 137 -5.37 19.34 6.47
CA VAL A 137 -6.55 18.79 7.16
C VAL A 137 -6.32 17.38 7.66
N GLN A 138 -5.45 16.61 7.00
CA GLN A 138 -4.93 15.33 7.48
C GLN A 138 -3.51 15.12 6.98
N GLU A 139 -2.73 14.33 7.70
CA GLU A 139 -1.40 13.91 7.26
C GLU A 139 -0.98 12.61 7.92
N GLY A 140 0.01 11.96 7.32
CA GLY A 140 0.65 10.80 7.92
C GLY A 140 1.52 10.07 6.93
N ILE A 141 1.83 8.81 7.25
CA ILE A 141 2.70 7.94 6.46
C ILE A 141 1.88 6.81 5.84
N THR A 142 2.13 6.56 4.56
CA THR A 142 1.58 5.38 3.85
C THR A 142 2.70 4.57 3.23
N ILE A 143 2.52 3.26 3.15
CA ILE A 143 3.52 2.34 2.61
C ILE A 143 2.89 1.55 1.47
N THR A 144 3.54 1.52 0.31
CA THR A 144 3.07 0.77 -0.85
C THR A 144 4.15 -0.16 -1.38
N LEU A 145 3.74 -1.33 -1.86
CA LEU A 145 4.57 -2.19 -2.68
C LEU A 145 4.38 -1.82 -4.14
N VAL A 146 5.47 -1.53 -4.84
CA VAL A 146 5.46 -1.08 -6.24
C VAL A 146 6.25 -2.06 -7.10
N GLU A 147 5.76 -2.33 -8.31
CA GLU A 147 6.45 -3.15 -9.30
C GLU A 147 7.79 -2.52 -9.68
N GLY A 148 8.86 -3.31 -9.70
CA GLY A 148 10.15 -2.92 -10.23
C GLY A 148 10.32 -3.39 -11.67
N ARG A 149 11.16 -2.72 -12.45
CA ARG A 149 11.63 -3.24 -13.73
C ARG A 149 12.55 -4.41 -13.40
N ALA A 150 12.08 -5.64 -13.64
CA ALA A 150 12.98 -6.79 -13.59
C ALA A 150 14.24 -6.42 -14.36
N ALA A 151 15.42 -6.60 -13.78
CA ALA A 151 16.67 -6.37 -14.47
C ALA A 151 16.65 -7.21 -15.75
N THR A 152 16.34 -6.58 -16.89
CA THR A 152 16.53 -7.13 -18.22
C THR A 152 18.04 -7.27 -18.39
N GLY A 153 18.62 -8.37 -17.88
CA GLY A 153 20.07 -8.54 -17.93
C GLY A 153 20.73 -9.51 -16.94
N LEU A 154 20.01 -10.17 -16.03
CA LEU A 154 20.59 -11.32 -15.32
C LEU A 154 20.17 -12.60 -16.03
N SER A 155 20.97 -12.98 -17.02
CA SER A 155 21.05 -14.34 -17.56
C SER A 155 20.95 -15.33 -16.40
N ALA A 156 19.97 -16.23 -16.46
CA ALA A 156 19.94 -17.38 -15.57
C ALA A 156 21.26 -18.14 -15.75
N ALA A 157 22.17 -18.04 -14.79
CA ALA A 157 23.27 -18.98 -14.69
C ALA A 157 22.67 -20.38 -14.47
N PRO A 158 23.17 -21.43 -15.14
CA PRO A 158 22.66 -22.77 -14.93
C PRO A 158 22.95 -23.19 -13.48
N ALA A 159 22.01 -23.90 -12.88
CA ALA A 159 22.22 -24.56 -11.60
C ALA A 159 23.22 -25.69 -11.81
N GLU A 160 24.50 -25.44 -11.50
CA GLU A 160 25.48 -26.51 -11.31
C GLU A 160 25.36 -27.06 -9.89
N GLY A 161 25.17 -28.37 -9.79
CA GLY A 161 25.43 -29.11 -8.55
C GLY A 161 24.45 -30.24 -8.23
N GLU A 162 24.24 -31.21 -9.13
CA GLU A 162 23.80 -32.55 -8.71
C GLU A 162 24.86 -33.61 -9.04
N LYS A 163 25.25 -34.32 -7.97
CA LYS A 163 25.93 -35.63 -7.86
C LYS A 163 27.44 -35.71 -8.03
N VAL A 164 28.11 -35.90 -6.89
CA VAL A 164 28.96 -37.07 -6.67
C VAL A 164 28.69 -37.65 -5.27
N LYS A 165 27.98 -38.78 -5.19
CA LYS A 165 28.17 -39.73 -4.07
C LYS A 165 29.00 -40.88 -4.62
N ALA A 166 30.26 -40.93 -4.21
CA ALA A 166 31.12 -42.09 -4.42
C ALA A 166 30.60 -43.26 -3.58
N GLY A 167 30.62 -44.45 -4.19
CA GLY A 167 30.17 -45.69 -3.57
C GLY A 167 31.10 -46.14 -2.45
N ALA A 168 30.50 -46.83 -1.49
CA ALA A 168 31.16 -47.81 -0.65
C ALA A 168 30.17 -48.96 -0.48
N ASP A 169 30.43 -50.02 -1.23
CA ASP A 169 29.77 -51.31 -1.12
C ASP A 169 30.87 -52.27 -0.64
N MET A 170 30.72 -52.84 0.56
CA MET A 170 31.29 -54.14 0.92
C MET A 170 30.80 -54.61 2.29
N ALA A 171 30.23 -55.81 2.25
CA ALA A 171 30.16 -56.83 3.29
C ALA A 171 29.09 -56.66 4.39
N ASN A 172 27.95 -57.33 4.20
CA ASN A 172 27.48 -58.27 5.23
C ASN A 172 26.70 -59.43 4.60
N ALA A 173 27.31 -60.61 4.66
CA ALA A 173 26.73 -61.88 4.24
C ALA A 173 25.73 -62.39 5.29
N PRO A 174 24.67 -63.14 4.91
CA PRO A 174 23.72 -63.70 5.85
C PRO A 174 24.32 -64.91 6.60
N PRO A 175 23.91 -65.16 7.86
CA PRO A 175 24.43 -66.28 8.66
C PRO A 175 23.94 -67.64 8.13
N PRO A 176 24.73 -68.71 8.29
CA PRO A 176 24.35 -70.05 7.85
C PRO A 176 23.30 -70.67 8.78
N ARG A 177 22.40 -71.46 8.16
CA ARG A 177 21.40 -72.30 8.83
C ARG A 177 22.10 -73.45 9.56
N ALA A 178 21.65 -73.74 10.77
CA ALA A 178 21.98 -74.97 11.49
C ALA A 178 20.83 -75.96 11.31
N ASP A 179 21.11 -77.06 10.61
CA ASP A 179 20.36 -78.31 10.69
C ASP A 179 21.28 -79.33 11.38
N GLY A 180 20.77 -80.10 12.35
CA GLY A 180 21.49 -81.22 12.94
C GLY A 180 21.00 -81.65 14.31
N ASP A 181 20.12 -82.65 14.32
CA ASP A 181 19.54 -83.37 15.46
C ASP A 181 20.58 -84.02 16.41
N ALA A 182 20.20 -84.20 17.67
CA ALA A 182 20.39 -85.46 18.41
C ALA A 182 19.62 -85.46 19.75
N GLN A 183 18.65 -86.40 19.82
CA GLN A 183 18.15 -87.16 20.99
C GLN A 183 17.52 -86.43 22.18
#